data_AF-A0A7Z9SLN9-F1
#
_entry.id   AF-A0A7Z9SLN9-F1
#
_cell.length_a   1.000
_cell.length_b   1.000
_cell.length_c   1.000
_cell.angle_alpha   90.00
_cell.angle_beta   90.00
_cell.angle_gamma   90.00
#
_symmetry.space_group_name_H-M   'P 1'
#
loop_
_entity.id
_entity.type
_entity.pdbx_description
1 polymer ?
#
loop_
_entity_poly.entity_id
_entity_poly.type
_entity_poly.pdbx_seq_one_letter_code
_entity_poly.pdbx_strand_id
1 'polypeptide(L)'
;MDWMQLTLETSKDQADFVSEILMGLGSISVTFSDTHDDAIFEPPVGETPLWQDTTISALFAEDVDQTHVQAMLLQLCKIEQSSFDL
;
A
#
# COMPACT_ATOMS: atom_id res chain seq x y z
N MET A 1 20.00 -0.51 10.84
CA MET A 1 18.55 -0.31 11.05
C MET A 1 17.96 -0.79 9.77
N ASP A 2 17.60 -2.06 9.74
CA ASP A 2 17.14 -2.73 8.55
C ASP A 2 15.61 -2.69 8.56
N TRP A 3 15.03 -2.43 7.40
CA TRP A 3 13.65 -2.06 7.20
C TRP A 3 13.19 -2.82 5.98
N MET A 4 12.01 -3.39 6.08
CA MET A 4 11.42 -4.17 5.01
C MET A 4 10.37 -3.32 4.31
N GLN A 5 10.40 -3.33 2.98
CA GLN A 5 9.41 -2.65 2.18
C GLN A 5 8.44 -3.67 1.59
N LEU A 6 7.16 -3.52 1.90
CA LEU A 6 6.08 -4.21 1.23
C LEU A 6 5.56 -3.37 0.08
N THR A 7 5.55 -3.93 -1.12
CA THR A 7 4.96 -3.29 -2.30
C THR A 7 3.79 -4.13 -2.81
N LEU A 8 2.65 -3.49 -3.06
CA LEU A 8 1.45 -4.14 -3.59
C LEU A 8 0.68 -3.19 -4.50
N GLU A 9 -0.13 -3.76 -5.39
CA GLU A 9 -1.00 -2.99 -6.27
C GLU A 9 -2.45 -3.05 -5.76
N THR A 10 -3.14 -1.92 -5.82
CA THR A 10 -4.54 -1.83 -5.43
C THR A 10 -5.27 -0.74 -6.22
N SER A 11 -6.59 -0.66 -6.08
CA SER A 11 -7.36 0.41 -6.71
C SER A 11 -7.49 1.62 -5.77
N LYS A 12 -7.74 2.81 -6.32
CA LYS A 12 -7.98 4.03 -5.51
C LYS A 12 -9.02 3.85 -4.40
N ASP A 13 -10.06 3.05 -4.66
CA ASP A 13 -11.18 2.88 -3.73
C ASP A 13 -10.80 1.98 -2.55
N GLN A 14 -9.79 1.11 -2.74
CA GLN A 14 -9.25 0.24 -1.71
C GLN A 14 -7.99 0.82 -1.06
N ALA A 15 -7.33 1.78 -1.69
CA ALA A 15 -6.04 2.30 -1.26
C ALA A 15 -6.05 2.82 0.18
N ASP A 16 -7.05 3.63 0.53
CA ASP A 16 -7.23 4.14 1.90
C ASP A 16 -7.52 3.03 2.91
N PHE A 17 -8.27 2.00 2.51
CA PHE A 17 -8.58 0.88 3.41
C PHE A 17 -7.36 -0.01 3.66
N VAL A 18 -6.59 -0.28 2.61
CA VAL A 18 -5.36 -1.05 2.67
C VAL A 18 -4.31 -0.33 3.52
N SER A 19 -4.17 0.99 3.38
CA SER A 19 -3.22 1.76 4.17
C SER A 19 -3.53 1.71 5.66
N GLU A 20 -4.79 1.86 6.06
CA GLU A 20 -5.21 1.75 7.46
C GLU A 20 -4.91 0.36 8.05
N ILE A 21 -5.10 -0.70 7.27
CA ILE A 21 -4.74 -2.07 7.67
C ILE A 21 -3.23 -2.17 7.87
N LEU A 22 -2.42 -1.71 6.91
CA LEU A 22 -0.96 -1.77 7.00
C LEU A 22 -0.43 -0.99 8.19
N MET A 23 -0.99 0.20 8.44
CA MET A 23 -0.69 1.00 9.64
C MET A 23 -1.06 0.25 10.92
N GLY A 24 -2.24 -0.37 10.97
CA GLY A 24 -2.68 -1.19 12.11
C GLY A 24 -1.83 -2.44 12.34
N LEU A 25 -1.20 -2.99 11.29
CA LEU A 25 -0.29 -4.13 11.36
C LEU A 25 1.14 -3.74 11.79
N GLY A 26 1.40 -2.45 12.05
CA GLY A 26 2.70 -1.97 12.52
C GLY A 26 3.58 -1.39 11.42
N SER A 27 3.00 -0.96 10.28
CA SER A 27 3.75 -0.19 9.29
C SER A 27 4.22 1.14 9.89
N ILE A 28 5.46 1.49 9.58
CA ILE A 28 6.10 2.74 9.96
C ILE A 28 5.60 3.88 9.07
N SER A 29 5.39 3.60 7.80
CA SER A 29 4.96 4.56 6.79
C SER A 29 4.33 3.84 5.61
N VAL A 30 3.27 4.43 5.06
CA VAL A 30 2.61 3.95 3.85
C VAL A 30 2.66 5.06 2.80
N THR A 31 3.11 4.71 1.60
CA THR A 31 3.24 5.63 0.46
C THR A 31 2.40 5.13 -0.70
N PHE A 32 1.70 6.05 -1.36
CA PHE A 32 0.94 5.78 -2.57
C PHE A 32 1.73 6.29 -3.79
N SER A 33 1.86 5.45 -4.81
CA SER A 33 2.47 5.79 -6.08
C SER A 33 1.63 5.30 -7.25
N ASP A 34 1.83 5.89 -8.40
CA ASP A 34 1.23 5.45 -9.65
C ASP A 34 1.71 4.04 -10.05
N THR A 35 0.79 3.17 -10.47
CA THR A 35 1.11 1.85 -11.01
C THR A 35 1.42 1.90 -12.51
N HIS A 36 0.76 2.77 -13.27
CA HIS A 36 0.77 2.75 -14.74
C HIS A 36 1.46 3.95 -15.41
N ASP A 37 2.05 4.86 -14.63
CA ASP A 37 2.59 6.14 -15.12
C ASP A 37 1.51 6.97 -15.88
N ASP A 38 0.28 6.87 -15.37
CA ASP A 38 -0.88 7.58 -15.89
C ASP A 38 -0.87 9.03 -15.39
N ALA A 39 -0.86 9.96 -16.34
CA ALA A 39 -0.96 11.37 -16.03
C ALA A 39 -2.32 11.70 -15.38
N ILE A 40 -2.31 11.92 -14.06
CA ILE A 40 -3.38 12.62 -13.35
C ILE A 40 -3.35 14.10 -13.75
N PHE A 41 -4.41 14.56 -14.41
CA PHE A 41 -4.61 15.98 -14.65
C PHE A 41 -4.87 16.72 -13.34
N GLU A 42 -4.51 18.00 -13.30
CA GLU A 42 -4.62 18.82 -12.10
C GLU A 42 -6.07 18.81 -11.58
N PRO A 43 -6.32 18.30 -10.37
CA PRO A 43 -7.65 18.22 -9.81
C PRO A 43 -8.12 19.61 -9.35
N PRO A 44 -9.43 19.78 -9.13
CA PRO A 44 -9.96 20.99 -8.53
C PRO A 44 -9.28 21.32 -7.20
N VAL A 45 -9.22 22.61 -6.86
CA VAL A 45 -8.64 23.07 -5.59
C VAL A 45 -9.29 22.35 -4.39
N GLY A 46 -8.49 21.63 -3.62
CA GLY A 46 -8.93 20.90 -2.43
C GLY A 46 -9.17 19.39 -2.64
N GLU A 47 -9.01 18.88 -3.85
CA GLU A 47 -9.07 17.44 -4.12
C GLU A 47 -7.65 16.86 -4.33
N THR A 48 -7.38 15.72 -3.71
CA THR A 48 -6.16 14.91 -3.92
C THR A 48 -6.57 13.52 -4.41
N PRO A 49 -6.99 13.37 -5.69
CA PRO A 49 -7.39 12.09 -6.20
C PRO A 49 -6.19 11.16 -6.32
N LEU A 50 -6.40 9.89 -6.00
CA LEU A 50 -5.46 8.81 -6.27
C LEU A 50 -5.65 8.28 -7.70
N TRP A 51 -4.60 7.65 -8.23
CA TRP A 51 -4.62 6.94 -9.51
C TRP A 51 -5.58 5.75 -9.48
N GLN A 52 -6.25 5.46 -10.61
CA GLN A 52 -7.18 4.33 -10.73
C GLN A 52 -6.57 3.04 -10.17
N ASP A 53 -5.35 2.75 -10.63
CA ASP A 53 -4.47 1.72 -10.07
C ASP A 53 -3.33 2.44 -9.34
N THR A 54 -3.24 2.16 -8.04
CA THR A 54 -2.26 2.75 -7.13
C THR A 54 -1.41 1.65 -6.54
N THR A 55 -0.10 1.82 -6.63
CA THR A 55 0.87 0.98 -5.93
C THR A 55 1.05 1.53 -4.53
N ILE A 56 0.89 0.66 -3.53
CA ILE A 56 1.15 0.97 -2.14
C ILE A 56 2.48 0.38 -1.74
N SER A 57 3.34 1.24 -1.19
CA SER A 57 4.61 0.85 -0.58
C SER A 57 4.56 1.13 0.91
N ALA A 58 4.56 0.09 1.72
CA ALA A 58 4.54 0.17 3.17
C ALA A 58 5.87 -0.28 3.78
N LEU A 59 6.43 0.54 4.66
CA LEU A 59 7.67 0.24 5.36
C LEU A 59 7.38 -0.41 6.70
N PHE A 60 8.12 -1.45 7.01
CA PHE A 60 8.02 -2.21 8.25
C PHE A 60 9.41 -2.37 8.86
N ALA A 61 9.44 -2.66 10.16
CA ALA A 61 10.65 -3.13 10.82
C ALA A 61 10.97 -4.57 10.38
N GLU A 62 12.24 -4.95 10.43
CA GLU A 62 12.73 -6.28 10.03
C GLU A 62 12.09 -7.44 10.81
N ASP A 63 11.54 -7.17 12.00
CA ASP A 63 10.88 -8.17 12.85
C ASP A 63 9.41 -8.42 12.50
N VAL A 64 8.87 -7.79 11.44
CA VAL A 64 7.47 -7.97 11.04
C VAL A 64 7.20 -9.38 10.52
N ASP A 65 6.05 -9.94 10.92
CA ASP A 65 5.57 -11.21 10.40
C ASP A 65 4.93 -11.01 9.00
N GLN A 66 5.75 -11.23 7.97
CA GLN A 66 5.32 -11.17 6.57
C GLN A 66 4.13 -12.07 6.27
N THR A 67 4.07 -13.26 6.89
CA THR A 67 2.99 -14.22 6.66
C THR A 67 1.69 -13.71 7.25
N HIS A 68 1.75 -13.11 8.43
CA HIS A 68 0.59 -12.47 9.05
C HIS A 68 0.07 -11.31 8.20
N VAL A 69 0.96 -10.43 7.74
CA VAL A 69 0.59 -9.29 6.89
C VAL A 69 -0.08 -9.76 5.59
N GLN A 70 0.51 -10.73 4.89
CA GLN A 70 -0.07 -11.30 3.67
C GLN A 70 -1.44 -11.94 3.92
N ALA A 71 -1.59 -12.70 5.01
CA ALA A 71 -2.86 -13.32 5.36
C ALA A 71 -3.97 -12.27 5.59
N MET A 72 -3.64 -11.17 6.27
CA MET A 72 -4.57 -10.08 6.54
C MET A 72 -4.95 -9.33 5.26
N LEU A 73 -4.00 -9.07 4.37
CA LEU A 73 -4.25 -8.46 3.06
C LEU A 73 -5.15 -9.34 2.19
N LEU A 74 -4.94 -10.66 2.21
CA LEU A 74 -5.78 -11.60 1.49
C LEU A 74 -7.21 -11.64 2.08
N GLN A 75 -7.35 -11.68 3.41
CA GLN A 75 -8.66 -11.80 4.06
C GLN A 75 -9.49 -10.51 3.97
N LEU A 76 -8.86 -9.35 4.18
CA LEU A 76 -9.57 -8.08 4.26
C LEU A 76 -9.65 -7.38 2.90
N CYS A 77 -8.56 -7.38 2.14
CA CYS A 77 -8.44 -6.61 0.90
C CYS A 77 -8.52 -7.50 -0.37
N LYS A 78 -8.46 -8.82 -0.21
CA LYS A 78 -8.39 -9.80 -1.32
C LYS A 78 -7.19 -9.57 -2.25
N ILE A 79 -6.08 -9.12 -1.67
CA ILE A 79 -4.83 -8.86 -2.40
C ILE A 79 -3.96 -10.10 -2.28
N GLU A 80 -3.70 -10.74 -3.42
CA GLU A 80 -2.86 -11.95 -3.51
C GLU A 80 -1.42 -11.64 -3.93
N GLN A 81 -1.20 -10.50 -4.59
CA GLN A 81 0.10 -10.10 -5.12
C GLN A 81 0.70 -8.98 -4.28
N SER A 82 1.63 -9.35 -3.40
CA SER A 82 2.40 -8.41 -2.57
C SER A 82 3.84 -8.90 -2.45
N SER A 83 4.81 -8.02 -2.70
CA SER A 83 6.25 -8.34 -2.62
C SER A 83 6.87 -7.71 -1.38
N PHE A 84 7.71 -8.45 -0.66
CA PHE A 84 8.55 -7.90 0.40
C PHE A 84 9.99 -7.81 -0.08
N ASP A 85 10.53 -6.60 -0.02
CA ASP A 85 11.92 -6.27 -0.31
C ASP A 85 12.66 -5.93 1.00
N LEU A 86 13.95 -6.31 1.08
CA LEU A 86 14.86 -6.07 2.20
C LEU A 86 15.82 -4.91 1.91
#